data_AF-A0A8F9R3J8-F1
#
_entry.id   AF-A0A8F9R3J8-F1
#
_cell.length_a   1.000
_cell.length_b   1.000
_cell.length_c   1.000
_cell.angle_alpha   90.00
_cell.angle_beta   90.00
_cell.angle_gamma   90.00
#
_symmetry.space_group_name_H-M   'P 1'
#
loop_
_entity.id
_entity.type
_entity.pdbx_description
1 polymer ?
#
loop_
_entity_poly.entity_id
_entity_poly.type
_entity_poly.pdbx_seq_one_letter_code
_entity_poly.pdbx_strand_id
1 'polypeptide(L)'
;MKFKNYQILKIKHYFKNNSILLLSNGINQKANNWVKLEQGFKIINLNYYKTYNKIARKVLKTSVYSNVVNLINGPFFLLTPNKKTTLTKKLLKKETLEFLKFRLLALKLNKKIYSINQIKKINSFVYKEAISVLYQFLLVNLKFPQTLIKSRNNVIWTHDLLFPKQARYQTTLCFELKYNIIK
;
A
#
# COMPACT_ATOMS: atom_id res chain seq x y z
N MET A 1 -34.69 3.90 5.25
CA MET A 1 -33.39 4.42 5.77
C MET A 1 -33.09 5.77 5.10
N LYS A 2 -32.87 6.88 5.83
CA LYS A 2 -32.58 8.20 5.23
C LYS A 2 -31.23 8.19 4.46
N PHE A 3 -31.17 8.77 3.27
CA PHE A 3 -29.98 8.81 2.37
C PHE A 3 -28.67 9.24 3.07
N LYS A 4 -28.74 10.19 3.99
CA LYS A 4 -27.58 10.63 4.80
C LYS A 4 -26.99 9.51 5.65
N ASN A 5 -27.82 8.63 6.22
CA ASN A 5 -27.35 7.50 7.03
C ASN A 5 -26.62 6.48 6.17
N TYR A 6 -27.11 6.21 4.96
CA TYR A 6 -26.43 5.33 4.02
C TYR A 6 -25.02 5.82 3.69
N GLN A 7 -24.84 7.11 3.40
CA GLN A 7 -23.52 7.67 3.11
C GLN A 7 -22.56 7.58 4.30
N ILE A 8 -23.05 7.86 5.52
CA ILE A 8 -22.29 7.69 6.75
C ILE A 8 -21.79 6.24 6.88
N LEU A 9 -22.70 5.27 6.72
CA LEU A 9 -22.38 3.86 6.81
C LEU A 9 -21.41 3.43 5.71
N LYS A 10 -21.56 3.95 4.49
CA LYS A 10 -20.67 3.67 3.37
C LYS A 10 -19.26 4.18 3.63
N ILE A 11 -19.09 5.42 4.09
CA ILE A 11 -17.77 5.96 4.44
C ILE A 11 -17.14 5.12 5.56
N LYS A 12 -17.90 4.79 6.61
CA LYS A 12 -17.42 3.90 7.69
C LYS A 12 -16.97 2.54 7.15
N HIS A 13 -17.74 1.95 6.24
CA HIS A 13 -17.40 0.69 5.59
C HIS A 13 -16.08 0.79 4.81
N TYR A 14 -15.87 1.86 4.04
CA TYR A 14 -14.62 2.05 3.29
C TYR A 14 -13.39 2.08 4.22
N PHE A 15 -13.48 2.79 5.35
CA PHE A 15 -12.38 2.87 6.33
C PHE A 15 -12.22 1.59 7.15
N LYS A 16 -13.29 0.84 7.42
CA LYS A 16 -13.22 -0.38 8.25
C LYS A 16 -12.77 -1.60 7.45
N ASN A 17 -13.32 -1.80 6.24
CA ASN A 17 -13.20 -3.05 5.51
C ASN A 17 -12.02 -3.08 4.53
N ASN A 18 -11.54 -1.92 4.06
CA ASN A 18 -10.40 -1.88 3.16
C ASN A 18 -9.10 -1.72 3.96
N SER A 19 -8.20 -2.69 3.83
CA SER A 19 -6.84 -2.60 4.36
C SER A 19 -6.07 -1.45 3.70
N ILE A 20 -6.21 -1.30 2.39
CA ILE A 20 -5.57 -0.25 1.60
C ILE A 20 -6.62 0.76 1.16
N LEU A 21 -6.41 2.03 1.47
CA LEU A 21 -7.31 3.11 1.06
C LEU A 21 -6.48 4.36 0.76
N LEU A 22 -6.58 4.85 -0.46
CA LEU A 22 -5.95 6.08 -0.92
C LEU A 22 -6.93 7.22 -0.69
N LEU A 23 -6.46 8.24 0.00
CA LEU A 23 -7.22 9.46 0.25
C LEU A 23 -6.73 10.50 -0.75
N SER A 24 -7.62 10.96 -1.63
CA SER A 24 -7.23 11.84 -2.73
C SER A 24 -8.19 13.01 -2.89
N ASN A 25 -7.66 14.10 -3.42
CA ASN A 25 -8.47 15.17 -3.98
C ASN A 25 -8.53 15.02 -5.49
N GLY A 26 -9.70 15.28 -6.05
CA GLY A 26 -9.92 15.30 -7.49
C GLY A 26 -10.54 16.61 -7.93
N ILE A 27 -10.69 16.75 -9.24
CA ILE A 27 -11.43 17.86 -9.87
C ILE A 27 -12.83 17.36 -10.21
N ASN A 28 -13.84 18.19 -9.99
CA ASN A 28 -15.19 17.87 -10.46
C ASN A 28 -15.24 18.07 -11.98
N GLN A 29 -15.39 16.98 -12.74
CA GLN A 29 -15.37 17.01 -14.21
C GLN A 29 -16.78 17.01 -14.79
N LYS A 30 -16.90 17.51 -16.04
CA LYS A 30 -18.12 17.35 -16.86
C LYS A 30 -18.34 15.86 -17.19
N ALA A 31 -19.59 15.47 -17.49
CA ALA A 31 -19.97 14.06 -17.68
C ALA A 31 -19.08 13.28 -18.67
N ASN A 32 -18.79 13.84 -19.86
CA ASN A 32 -17.95 13.17 -20.86
C ASN A 32 -16.51 12.92 -20.37
N ASN A 33 -15.95 13.85 -19.60
CA ASN A 33 -14.63 13.67 -19.00
C ASN A 33 -14.67 12.69 -17.84
N TRP A 34 -15.81 12.58 -17.14
CA TRP A 34 -15.99 11.63 -16.07
C TRP A 34 -15.93 10.19 -16.56
N VAL A 35 -16.58 9.87 -17.68
CA VAL A 35 -16.52 8.53 -18.30
C VAL A 35 -15.08 8.12 -18.60
N LYS A 36 -14.26 9.02 -19.15
CA LYS A 36 -12.83 8.77 -19.40
C LYS A 36 -12.05 8.49 -18.10
N LEU A 37 -12.37 9.20 -17.02
CA LEU A 37 -11.76 8.95 -15.71
C LEU A 37 -12.16 7.59 -15.14
N GLU A 38 -13.43 7.20 -15.26
CA GLU A 38 -13.88 5.88 -14.81
C GLU A 38 -13.18 4.74 -15.56
N GLN A 39 -13.03 4.89 -16.88
CA GLN A 39 -12.24 3.96 -17.70
C GLN A 39 -10.78 3.93 -17.25
N GLY A 40 -10.17 5.09 -17.03
CA GLY A 40 -8.81 5.20 -16.52
C GLY A 40 -8.62 4.49 -15.18
N PHE A 41 -9.53 4.67 -14.23
CA PHE A 41 -9.53 3.96 -12.95
C PHE A 41 -9.62 2.44 -13.13
N LYS A 42 -10.47 1.97 -14.03
CA LYS A 42 -10.57 0.53 -14.35
C LYS A 42 -9.26 -0.03 -14.94
N ILE A 43 -8.62 0.70 -15.85
CA ILE A 43 -7.33 0.30 -16.45
C ILE A 43 -6.25 0.12 -15.36
N ILE A 44 -6.21 1.02 -14.37
CA ILE A 44 -5.28 0.91 -13.24
C ILE A 44 -5.82 0.07 -12.07
N ASN A 45 -6.93 -0.64 -12.26
CA ASN A 45 -7.57 -1.51 -11.27
C ASN A 45 -7.87 -0.82 -9.92
N LEU A 46 -8.31 0.43 -9.96
CA LEU A 46 -8.81 1.17 -8.80
C LEU A 46 -10.33 1.33 -8.86
N ASN A 47 -10.96 1.15 -7.71
CA ASN A 47 -12.32 1.60 -7.47
C ASN A 47 -12.28 2.95 -6.77
N TYR A 48 -13.27 3.79 -7.01
CA TYR A 48 -13.37 5.10 -6.40
C TYR A 48 -14.72 5.27 -5.70
N TYR A 49 -14.75 6.15 -4.70
CA TYR A 49 -15.98 6.64 -4.09
C TYR A 49 -15.85 8.12 -3.77
N LYS A 50 -16.73 8.92 -4.36
CA LYS A 50 -16.83 10.36 -4.10
C LYS A 50 -17.59 10.58 -2.80
N THR A 51 -16.98 11.30 -1.86
CA THR A 51 -17.60 11.59 -0.57
C THR A 51 -18.14 13.01 -0.51
N TYR A 52 -19.13 13.23 0.35
CA TYR A 52 -19.55 14.57 0.72
C TYR A 52 -18.71 15.05 1.91
N ASN A 53 -17.96 16.14 1.73
CA ASN A 53 -17.00 16.62 2.72
C ASN A 53 -17.58 16.79 4.12
N LYS A 54 -18.77 17.40 4.24
CA LYS A 54 -19.44 17.61 5.54
C LYS A 54 -19.70 16.29 6.27
N ILE A 55 -20.09 15.25 5.53
CA ILE A 55 -20.39 13.93 6.09
C ILE A 55 -19.09 13.19 6.40
N ALA A 56 -18.11 13.20 5.49
CA ALA A 56 -16.80 12.59 5.72
C ALA A 56 -16.09 13.19 6.93
N ARG A 57 -16.06 14.52 7.06
CA ARG A 57 -15.49 15.20 8.24
C ARG A 57 -16.20 14.80 9.53
N LYS A 58 -17.54 14.73 9.53
CA LYS A 58 -18.31 14.27 10.69
C LYS A 58 -17.94 12.84 11.10
N VAL A 59 -17.84 11.93 10.12
CA VAL A 59 -17.48 10.52 10.37
C VAL A 59 -16.04 10.38 10.88
N LEU A 60 -15.09 11.09 10.28
CA LEU A 60 -13.68 10.98 10.65
C LEU A 60 -13.37 11.64 11.98
N LYS A 61 -14.02 12.77 12.31
CA LYS A 61 -13.84 13.48 13.58
C LYS A 61 -14.16 12.60 14.79
N THR A 62 -15.13 11.70 14.66
CA THR A 62 -15.52 10.75 15.72
C THR A 62 -14.80 9.39 15.61
N SER A 63 -13.69 9.31 14.88
CA SER A 63 -12.97 8.05 14.63
C SER A 63 -11.50 8.17 15.02
N VAL A 64 -10.78 7.04 15.00
CA VAL A 64 -9.32 6.99 15.21
C VAL A 64 -8.54 7.78 14.13
N TYR A 65 -9.21 8.18 13.03
CA TYR A 65 -8.63 8.93 11.92
C TYR A 65 -8.96 10.44 11.98
N SER A 66 -9.21 10.97 13.18
CA SER A 66 -9.57 12.39 13.39
C SER A 66 -8.48 13.36 12.89
N ASN A 67 -7.22 12.94 12.92
CA ASN A 67 -6.06 13.67 12.39
C ASN A 67 -6.15 13.98 10.88
N VAL A 68 -6.95 13.23 10.13
CA VAL A 68 -7.07 13.38 8.67
C VAL A 68 -8.22 14.30 8.25
N VAL A 69 -9.04 14.75 9.19
CA VAL A 69 -10.18 15.66 8.92
C VAL A 69 -9.72 16.92 8.17
N ASN A 70 -8.54 17.43 8.51
CA ASN A 70 -7.96 18.64 7.91
C ASN A 70 -7.50 18.46 6.46
N LEU A 71 -7.40 17.22 5.96
CA LEU A 71 -7.09 16.94 4.55
C LEU A 71 -8.32 17.15 3.64
N ILE A 72 -9.53 17.21 4.20
CA ILE A 72 -10.79 17.32 3.47
C ILE A 72 -11.16 18.80 3.21
N ASN A 73 -10.41 19.44 2.31
CA ASN A 73 -10.59 20.85 1.94
C ASN A 73 -11.11 21.07 0.50
N GLY A 74 -11.45 20.00 -0.22
CA GLY A 74 -11.92 20.06 -1.61
C GLY A 74 -12.65 18.77 -2.01
N PRO A 75 -12.96 18.52 -3.30
CA PRO A 75 -13.62 17.30 -3.72
C PRO A 75 -12.82 16.05 -3.29
N PHE A 76 -13.32 15.34 -2.28
CA PHE A 76 -12.60 14.28 -1.59
C PHE A 76 -13.06 12.90 -2.05
N PHE A 77 -12.09 12.08 -2.41
CA PHE A 77 -12.30 10.76 -2.96
C PHE A 77 -11.56 9.71 -2.15
N LEU A 78 -12.23 8.57 -2.02
CA LEU A 78 -11.70 7.36 -1.46
C LEU A 78 -11.40 6.42 -2.63
N LEU A 79 -10.13 6.11 -2.86
CA LEU A 79 -9.73 5.13 -3.88
C LEU A 79 -9.26 3.85 -3.20
N THR A 80 -9.70 2.71 -3.73
CA THR A 80 -9.35 1.39 -3.20
C THR A 80 -8.86 0.52 -4.35
N PRO A 81 -7.74 -0.21 -4.20
CA PRO A 81 -7.39 -1.22 -5.19
C PRO A 81 -8.48 -2.29 -5.26
N ASN A 82 -8.70 -2.81 -6.46
CA ASN A 82 -9.57 -3.96 -6.64
C ASN A 82 -8.95 -5.19 -5.93
N LYS A 83 -9.75 -6.18 -5.52
CA LYS A 83 -9.30 -7.32 -4.69
C LYS A 83 -8.15 -8.12 -5.29
N LYS A 84 -7.95 -8.04 -6.60
CA LYS A 84 -6.89 -8.75 -7.35
C LYS A 84 -5.56 -8.00 -7.39
N THR A 85 -5.51 -6.71 -7.02
CA THR A 85 -4.29 -5.90 -7.16
C THR A 85 -3.56 -5.70 -5.85
N THR A 86 -2.29 -6.10 -5.84
CA THR A 86 -1.32 -5.73 -4.81
C THR A 86 -0.97 -4.24 -4.97
N LEU A 87 -0.90 -3.52 -3.86
CA LEU A 87 -0.45 -2.13 -3.88
C LEU A 87 1.01 -2.09 -4.28
N THR A 88 1.27 -1.65 -5.51
CA THR A 88 2.63 -1.44 -6.01
C THR A 88 3.04 0.01 -5.80
N LYS A 89 4.35 0.23 -5.61
CA LYS A 89 4.91 1.59 -5.55
C LYS A 89 4.60 2.40 -6.82
N LYS A 90 4.43 1.74 -7.97
CA LYS A 90 4.00 2.33 -9.25
C LYS A 90 2.65 3.05 -9.12
N LEU A 91 1.68 2.46 -8.40
CA LEU A 91 0.35 3.04 -8.22
C LEU A 91 0.35 4.28 -7.30
N LEU A 92 1.39 4.44 -6.49
CA LEU A 92 1.59 5.60 -5.62
C LEU A 92 2.48 6.67 -6.26
N LYS A 93 3.03 6.40 -7.45
CA LYS A 93 3.78 7.43 -8.18
C LYS A 93 2.86 8.58 -8.54
N LYS A 94 3.41 9.79 -8.50
CA LYS A 94 2.68 11.01 -8.81
C LYS A 94 2.09 10.95 -10.23
N GLU A 95 2.88 10.47 -11.19
CA GLU A 95 2.52 10.31 -12.60
C GLU A 95 1.22 9.50 -12.84
N THR A 96 1.02 8.40 -12.10
CA THR A 96 -0.12 7.50 -12.34
C THR A 96 -1.46 8.12 -11.93
N LEU A 97 -1.46 8.95 -10.88
CA LEU A 97 -2.66 9.66 -10.44
C LEU A 97 -2.84 11.01 -11.13
N GLU A 98 -1.76 11.63 -11.59
CA GLU A 98 -1.81 12.87 -12.37
C GLU A 98 -2.49 12.69 -13.72
N PHE A 99 -2.29 11.55 -14.40
CA PHE A 99 -3.04 11.21 -15.61
C PHE A 99 -4.56 11.27 -15.37
N LEU A 100 -5.01 10.88 -14.18
CA LEU A 100 -6.42 10.92 -13.79
C LEU A 100 -6.84 12.28 -13.21
N LYS A 101 -5.93 13.26 -13.11
CA LYS A 101 -6.16 14.55 -12.45
C LYS A 101 -6.54 14.41 -10.97
N PHE A 102 -5.99 13.40 -10.30
CA PHE A 102 -6.13 13.20 -8.86
C PHE A 102 -4.81 13.46 -8.15
N ARG A 103 -4.90 14.11 -6.99
CA ARG A 103 -3.77 14.30 -6.09
C ARG A 103 -3.94 13.39 -4.88
N LEU A 104 -2.99 12.46 -4.69
CA LEU A 104 -2.90 11.69 -3.45
C LEU A 104 -2.62 12.63 -2.28
N LEU A 105 -3.36 12.50 -1.19
CA LEU A 105 -3.18 13.28 0.05
C LEU A 105 -2.55 12.42 1.14
N ALA A 106 -3.05 11.20 1.30
CA ALA A 106 -2.58 10.26 2.30
C ALA A 106 -2.93 8.83 1.88
N LEU A 107 -2.25 7.87 2.49
CA LEU A 107 -2.49 6.45 2.28
C LEU A 107 -2.81 5.81 3.63
N LYS A 108 -3.95 5.15 3.71
CA LYS A 108 -4.25 4.22 4.79
C LYS A 108 -3.73 2.84 4.41
N LEU A 109 -2.90 2.29 5.29
CA LEU A 109 -2.50 0.89 5.27
C LEU A 109 -2.91 0.25 6.59
N ASN A 110 -3.72 -0.80 6.49
CA ASN A 110 -4.38 -1.47 7.59
C ASN A 110 -5.16 -0.49 8.47
N LYS A 111 -4.65 -0.21 9.67
CA LYS A 111 -5.26 0.68 10.68
C LYS A 111 -4.51 2.01 10.84
N LYS A 112 -3.46 2.26 10.05
CA LYS A 112 -2.62 3.47 10.13
C LYS A 112 -2.72 4.29 8.86
N ILE A 113 -2.57 5.61 8.99
CA ILE A 113 -2.53 6.54 7.87
C ILE A 113 -1.15 7.14 7.78
N TYR A 114 -0.63 7.20 6.56
CA TYR A 114 0.67 7.69 6.20
C TYR A 114 0.53 8.91 5.29
N SER A 115 1.36 9.92 5.54
CA SER A 115 1.47 11.09 4.66
C SER A 115 2.27 10.75 3.41
N ILE A 116 2.10 11.55 2.34
CA ILE A 116 2.87 11.41 1.10
C ILE A 116 4.38 11.38 1.35
N ASN A 117 4.86 12.23 2.26
CA ASN A 117 6.30 12.30 2.58
C ASN A 117 6.82 11.03 3.23
N GLN A 118 5.99 10.34 4.04
CA GLN A 118 6.33 9.04 4.60
C GLN A 118 6.32 7.96 3.52
N ILE A 119 5.32 7.97 2.64
CA ILE A 119 5.15 6.99 1.56
C ILE A 119 6.33 7.04 0.59
N LYS A 120 6.83 8.23 0.24
CA LYS A 120 7.98 8.42 -0.65
C LYS A 120 9.24 7.72 -0.15
N LYS A 121 9.42 7.63 1.16
CA LYS A 121 10.58 6.98 1.80
C LYS A 121 10.47 5.45 1.84
N ILE A 122 9.30 4.88 1.53
CA ILE A 122 9.12 3.42 1.56
C ILE A 122 9.75 2.80 0.31
N ASN A 123 10.67 1.87 0.51
CA ASN A 123 11.34 1.16 -0.58
C ASN A 123 10.40 0.15 -1.25
N SER A 124 9.74 -0.70 -0.45
CA SER A 124 8.80 -1.71 -0.93
C SER A 124 7.62 -1.90 0.04
N PHE A 125 6.47 -2.29 -0.51
CA PHE A 125 5.31 -2.77 0.25
C PHE A 125 5.28 -4.30 0.36
N VAL A 126 6.20 -4.99 -0.33
CA VAL A 126 6.34 -6.44 -0.25
C VAL A 126 7.11 -6.80 1.02
N TYR A 127 6.45 -7.53 1.91
CA TYR A 127 7.00 -7.89 3.22
C TYR A 127 8.36 -8.60 3.12
N LYS A 128 8.48 -9.56 2.19
CA LYS A 128 9.72 -10.31 1.96
C LYS A 128 10.90 -9.40 1.59
N GLU A 129 10.66 -8.41 0.73
CA GLU A 129 11.68 -7.44 0.30
C GLU A 129 12.07 -6.52 1.47
N ALA A 130 11.09 -6.03 2.23
CA ALA A 130 11.33 -5.16 3.38
C ALA A 130 12.17 -5.87 4.47
N ILE A 131 11.86 -7.15 4.75
CA ILE A 131 12.64 -7.96 5.69
C ILE A 131 14.06 -8.21 5.17
N SER A 132 14.21 -8.51 3.88
CA SER A 132 15.54 -8.73 3.29
C SER A 132 16.45 -7.51 3.49
N VAL A 133 15.92 -6.30 3.23
CA VAL A 133 16.64 -5.04 3.47
C VAL A 133 16.98 -4.85 4.95
N LEU A 134 16.04 -5.16 5.86
CA LEU A 134 16.30 -5.10 7.30
C LEU A 134 17.42 -6.06 7.70
N TYR A 135 17.40 -7.31 7.23
CA TYR A 135 18.45 -8.28 7.54
C TYR A 135 19.81 -7.84 7.00
N GLN A 136 19.88 -7.33 5.76
CA GLN A 136 21.11 -6.77 5.22
C GLN A 136 21.64 -5.63 6.09
N PHE A 137 20.76 -4.72 6.54
CA PHE A 137 21.13 -3.64 7.44
C PHE A 137 21.67 -4.15 8.78
N LEU A 138 21.01 -5.15 9.39
CA LEU A 138 21.44 -5.74 10.67
C LEU A 138 22.79 -6.46 10.53
N LEU A 139 23.02 -7.19 9.44
CA LEU A 139 24.28 -7.88 9.17
C LEU A 139 25.44 -6.89 9.02
N VAL A 140 25.24 -5.81 8.26
CA VAL A 140 26.28 -4.81 7.99
C VAL A 140 26.58 -3.96 9.22
N ASN A 141 25.56 -3.48 9.93
CA ASN A 141 25.74 -2.45 10.95
C ASN A 141 25.89 -2.99 12.38
N LEU A 142 25.28 -4.12 12.69
CA LEU A 142 25.30 -4.67 14.06
C LEU A 142 26.30 -5.82 14.22
N LYS A 143 27.04 -6.19 13.15
CA LYS A 143 27.95 -7.35 13.12
C LYS A 143 27.34 -8.55 13.85
N PHE A 144 26.05 -8.81 13.64
CA PHE A 144 25.35 -9.89 14.33
C PHE A 144 26.16 -11.17 14.13
N PRO A 145 26.71 -11.76 15.19
CA PRO A 145 27.50 -12.95 15.02
C PRO A 145 26.52 -14.03 14.57
N GLN A 146 26.82 -14.67 13.44
CA GLN A 146 26.04 -15.77 12.86
C GLN A 146 25.84 -16.95 13.84
N THR A 147 26.46 -16.87 15.02
CA THR A 147 26.49 -17.85 16.10
C THR A 147 25.25 -17.87 16.99
N LEU A 148 24.42 -16.82 17.06
CA LEU A 148 23.20 -16.83 17.92
C LEU A 148 22.09 -17.78 17.44
N ILE A 149 22.28 -18.46 16.30
CA ILE A 149 21.36 -19.51 15.82
C ILE A 149 21.75 -20.91 16.37
N LYS A 150 22.88 -21.04 17.09
CA LYS A 150 23.26 -22.28 17.79
C LYS A 150 22.84 -22.28 19.25
N SER A 151 21.54 -22.36 19.53
CA SER A 151 21.02 -22.83 20.82
C SER A 151 19.55 -23.19 20.58
N ARG A 152 19.09 -24.45 20.61
CA ARG A 152 19.51 -25.65 21.33
C ARG A 152 19.29 -26.88 20.42
N ASN A 153 20.34 -27.69 20.26
CA ASN A 153 20.34 -29.14 19.97
C ASN A 153 19.40 -29.75 18.90
N ASN A 154 18.90 -29.00 17.93
CA ASN A 154 18.40 -29.58 16.67
C ASN A 154 18.95 -28.74 15.51
N VAL A 155 19.79 -29.37 14.68
CA VAL A 155 20.39 -28.74 13.49
C VAL A 155 19.29 -28.51 12.46
N ILE A 156 18.66 -27.34 12.53
CA ILE A 156 17.89 -26.80 11.42
C ILE A 156 18.90 -26.07 10.55
N TRP A 157 19.23 -26.64 9.41
CA TRP A 157 20.13 -26.00 8.46
C TRP A 157 19.53 -24.66 8.03
N THR A 158 20.39 -23.64 7.92
CA THR A 158 19.98 -22.26 7.63
C THR A 158 19.12 -22.12 6.36
N HIS A 159 19.26 -23.03 5.39
CA HIS A 159 18.43 -23.06 4.19
C HIS A 159 16.94 -23.35 4.46
N ASP A 160 16.57 -23.97 5.58
CA ASP A 160 15.19 -24.30 5.92
C ASP A 160 14.43 -23.15 6.59
N LEU A 161 15.13 -22.25 7.26
CA LEU A 161 14.53 -21.06 7.91
C LEU A 161 14.51 -19.84 6.98
N LEU A 162 15.42 -19.78 6.00
CA LEU A 162 15.64 -18.58 5.17
C LEU A 162 14.70 -18.49 3.95
N PHE A 163 14.07 -19.58 3.53
CA PHE A 163 13.21 -19.60 2.35
C PHE A 163 11.98 -20.50 2.58
N PRO A 164 10.74 -19.97 2.57
CA PRO A 164 9.57 -20.84 2.47
C PRO A 164 9.74 -21.70 1.21
N LYS A 165 9.43 -23.02 1.28
CA LYS A 165 9.70 -24.03 0.23
C LYS A 165 9.42 -23.56 -1.21
N GLN A 166 8.48 -22.65 -1.40
CA GLN A 166 8.11 -22.02 -2.69
C GLN A 166 9.19 -21.12 -3.32
N ALA A 167 10.15 -20.60 -2.56
CA ALA A 167 11.24 -19.76 -3.07
C ALA A 167 12.47 -20.55 -3.54
N ARG A 168 12.51 -21.88 -3.32
CA ARG A 168 13.66 -22.73 -3.65
C ARG A 168 13.85 -22.92 -5.15
N TYR A 169 12.80 -22.79 -5.96
CA TYR A 169 12.85 -23.07 -7.40
C TYR A 169 13.42 -21.94 -8.27
N GLN A 170 13.61 -20.73 -7.74
CA GLN A 170 14.14 -19.59 -8.52
C GLN A 170 15.58 -19.20 -8.13
N THR A 171 15.99 -19.47 -6.89
CA THR A 171 17.33 -19.09 -6.42
C THR A 171 18.44 -20.02 -6.89
N THR A 172 18.14 -21.30 -7.15
CA THR A 172 19.13 -22.26 -7.69
C THR A 172 19.58 -21.87 -9.11
N LEU A 173 18.66 -21.40 -9.94
CA LEU A 173 18.97 -20.99 -11.32
C LEU A 173 19.82 -19.71 -11.41
N CYS A 174 19.65 -18.76 -10.47
CA CYS A 174 20.47 -17.54 -10.44
C CYS A 174 21.88 -17.75 -9.89
N PHE A 175 22.12 -18.75 -9.04
CA PHE A 175 23.45 -19.04 -8.51
C PHE A 175 24.32 -19.83 -9.50
N GLU A 176 23.73 -20.75 -10.26
CA GLU A 176 24.48 -21.52 -11.28
C GLU A 176 24.96 -20.64 -12.45
N LEU A 177 24.18 -19.64 -12.87
CA LEU A 177 24.60 -18.75 -13.96
C LEU A 177 25.75 -17.81 -13.60
N LYS A 178 25.97 -17.51 -12.32
CA LYS A 178 27.07 -16.63 -11.89
C LYS A 178 28.41 -17.35 -11.75
N TYR A 179 28.41 -18.65 -11.53
CA TYR A 179 29.66 -19.43 -11.37
C TYR A 179 30.28 -19.88 -12.71
N ASN A 180 29.51 -19.90 -13.80
CA ASN A 180 30.02 -20.29 -15.12
C ASN A 180 30.58 -19.12 -15.98
N ILE A 181 30.68 -17.91 -15.44
CA ILE A 181 31.22 -16.74 -16.17
C ILE A 181 32.66 -16.38 -15.70
N ILE A 182 33.22 -17.12 -14.73
CA ILE A 182 34.59 -16.86 -14.19
C ILE A 182 35.44 -18.13 -14.19
N LYS A 183 35.51 -18.83 -15.32
CA LYS A 183 36.57 -19.79 -15.60
C LYS A 183 37.07 -19.64 -17.02
#